data_AF-U5MS89-F1
#
_entry.id   AF-U5MS89-F1
#
_cell.length_a   1.000
_cell.length_b   1.000
_cell.length_c   1.000
_cell.angle_alpha   90.00
_cell.angle_beta   90.00
_cell.angle_gamma   90.00
#
_symmetry.space_group_name_H-M   'P 1'
#
loop_
_entity.id
_entity.type
_entity.pdbx_description
1 polymer ?
#
loop_
_entity_poly.entity_id
_entity_poly.type
_entity_poly.pdbx_seq_one_letter_code
_entity_poly.pdbx_strand_id
1 'polypeptide(L)'
;MRKSITILKRNSFIHKNKEYEFDRIDEIINSLKKDRKIIILEEELYAKHFDFKEKNRFKINHFVDEKIKNEFPQNGDIVYDYDKKGNVISIYSMKGGERINKISEGAKNIDVIPIQFIIKEVMIKTFNNKILNCNILTNFNGCYYYISFKNGLYYCGFVEKSKEMIFNKIVENHDIAKIYIDNISQYEFLEQKYQIIKMNMGDLINDRIYEK
;
A
#
# COMPACT_ATOMS: atom_id res chain seq x y z
N MET A 1 -10.21 21.77 -6.48
CA MET A 1 -11.38 21.04 -5.96
C MET A 1 -10.90 19.91 -5.06
N ARG A 2 -11.56 19.65 -3.91
CA ARG A 2 -11.18 18.54 -3.02
C ARG A 2 -11.60 17.20 -3.65
N LYS A 3 -10.64 16.28 -3.86
CA LYS A 3 -10.87 14.95 -4.43
C LYS A 3 -11.90 14.18 -3.58
N SER A 4 -12.72 13.34 -4.21
CA SER A 4 -13.51 12.36 -3.44
C SER A 4 -12.61 11.19 -3.07
N ILE A 5 -12.66 10.78 -1.80
CA ILE A 5 -11.91 9.63 -1.29
C ILE A 5 -12.82 8.41 -1.31
N THR A 6 -12.31 7.32 -1.88
CA THR A 6 -12.94 5.99 -1.81
C THR A 6 -11.90 5.02 -1.30
N ILE A 7 -12.27 4.22 -0.30
CA ILE A 7 -11.42 3.18 0.26
C ILE A 7 -11.85 1.85 -0.35
N LEU A 8 -10.96 1.18 -1.05
CA LEU A 8 -11.18 -0.10 -1.67
C LEU A 8 -10.75 -1.21 -0.70
N LYS A 9 -11.64 -2.16 -0.41
CA LYS A 9 -11.31 -3.43 0.27
C LYS A 9 -11.34 -4.56 -0.76
N ARG A 10 -11.06 -5.79 -0.32
CA ARG A 10 -11.06 -6.96 -1.21
C ARG A 10 -12.42 -7.22 -1.87
N ASN A 11 -13.50 -7.14 -1.09
CA ASN A 11 -14.86 -7.51 -1.52
C ASN A 11 -15.87 -6.35 -1.49
N SER A 12 -15.47 -5.19 -1.00
CA SER A 12 -16.33 -4.02 -0.80
C SER A 12 -15.55 -2.72 -0.98
N PHE A 13 -16.23 -1.59 -0.93
CA PHE A 13 -15.60 -0.28 -0.88
C PHE A 13 -16.35 0.65 0.09
N ILE A 14 -15.63 1.63 0.63
CA ILE A 14 -16.18 2.64 1.53
C ILE A 14 -16.17 3.99 0.82
N HIS A 15 -17.34 4.64 0.78
CA HIS A 15 -17.51 6.00 0.29
C HIS A 15 -18.36 6.81 1.27
N LYS A 16 -17.88 7.99 1.68
CA LYS A 16 -18.55 8.86 2.68
C LYS A 16 -18.97 8.08 3.95
N ASN A 17 -18.05 7.29 4.51
CA ASN A 17 -18.22 6.48 5.72
C ASN A 17 -19.31 5.39 5.63
N LYS A 18 -19.78 5.06 4.43
CA LYS A 18 -20.68 3.93 4.19
C LYS A 18 -19.97 2.88 3.34
N GLU A 19 -20.15 1.61 3.69
CA GLU A 19 -19.59 0.47 2.98
C GLU A 19 -20.62 -0.11 2.00
N TYR A 20 -20.15 -0.46 0.81
CA TYR A 20 -20.97 -0.94 -0.30
C TYR A 20 -20.29 -2.15 -0.96
N GLU A 21 -21.10 -3.02 -1.53
CA GLU A 21 -20.66 -4.08 -2.43
C GLU A 21 -20.44 -3.51 -3.85
N PHE A 22 -19.58 -4.15 -4.65
CA PHE A 22 -19.16 -3.62 -5.96
C PHE A 22 -20.25 -3.62 -7.03
N ASP A 23 -21.26 -4.47 -6.89
CA ASP A 23 -22.45 -4.51 -7.75
C ASP A 23 -23.41 -3.34 -7.47
N ARG A 24 -23.28 -2.67 -6.32
CA ARG A 24 -24.09 -1.50 -5.92
C ARG A 24 -23.43 -0.16 -6.28
N ILE A 25 -22.47 -0.16 -7.20
CA ILE A 25 -21.74 1.07 -7.60
C ILE A 25 -22.66 2.14 -8.19
N ASP A 26 -23.70 1.72 -8.91
CA ASP A 26 -24.66 2.62 -9.57
C ASP A 26 -25.43 3.48 -8.55
N GLU A 27 -25.60 3.00 -7.31
CA GLU A 27 -26.25 3.76 -6.23
C GLU A 27 -25.48 5.01 -5.83
N ILE A 28 -24.16 5.04 -6.07
CA ILE A 28 -23.28 6.10 -5.59
C ILE A 28 -22.52 6.82 -6.72
N ILE A 29 -22.61 6.37 -7.96
CA ILE A 29 -21.81 6.87 -9.08
C ILE A 29 -21.96 8.39 -9.28
N ASN A 30 -23.19 8.90 -9.13
CA ASN A 30 -23.51 10.33 -9.21
C ASN A 30 -22.91 11.16 -8.08
N SER A 31 -22.54 10.52 -6.97
CA SER A 31 -21.93 11.17 -5.82
C SER A 31 -20.40 11.20 -5.87
N LEU A 32 -19.80 10.42 -6.79
CA LEU A 32 -18.36 10.40 -7.04
C LEU A 32 -17.95 11.64 -7.84
N LYS A 33 -16.92 12.34 -7.37
CA LYS A 33 -16.39 13.52 -8.09
C LYS A 33 -15.56 13.06 -9.30
N LYS A 34 -15.34 13.96 -10.25
CA LYS A 34 -14.43 13.71 -11.39
C LYS A 34 -12.97 13.54 -10.96
N ASP A 35 -12.56 14.19 -9.86
CA ASP A 35 -11.24 13.99 -9.27
C ASP A 35 -11.35 13.02 -8.09
N ARG A 36 -10.74 11.84 -8.21
CA ARG A 36 -10.88 10.73 -7.27
C ARG A 36 -9.54 10.34 -6.66
N LYS A 37 -9.56 10.00 -5.37
CA LYS A 37 -8.46 9.36 -4.65
C LYS A 37 -8.96 7.99 -4.17
N ILE A 38 -8.38 6.93 -4.69
CA ILE A 38 -8.70 5.54 -4.36
C ILE A 38 -7.59 5.03 -3.46
N ILE A 39 -7.95 4.58 -2.27
CA ILE A 39 -7.00 4.02 -1.30
C ILE A 39 -7.25 2.53 -1.21
N ILE A 40 -6.26 1.71 -1.51
CA ILE A 40 -6.42 0.25 -1.53
C ILE A 40 -5.98 -0.34 -0.20
N LEU A 41 -6.91 -1.06 0.44
CA LEU A 41 -6.72 -1.86 1.65
C LEU A 41 -6.79 -3.35 1.32
N GLU A 42 -6.40 -4.19 2.28
CA GLU A 42 -6.56 -5.66 2.23
C GLU A 42 -5.83 -6.39 1.09
N GLU A 43 -5.01 -5.69 0.30
CA GLU A 43 -4.22 -6.26 -0.80
C GLU A 43 -2.71 -6.15 -0.53
N GLU A 44 -1.97 -7.20 -0.88
CA GLU A 44 -0.51 -7.20 -0.86
C GLU A 44 0.02 -6.32 -2.00
N LEU A 45 1.08 -5.56 -1.71
CA LEU A 45 1.84 -4.81 -2.69
C LEU A 45 3.10 -5.60 -3.02
N TYR A 46 3.32 -5.90 -4.29
CA TYR A 46 4.55 -6.54 -4.76
C TYR A 46 5.46 -5.48 -5.38
N ALA A 47 6.77 -5.64 -5.22
CA ALA A 47 7.76 -4.76 -5.80
C ALA A 47 8.93 -5.55 -6.39
N LYS A 48 9.45 -5.09 -7.53
CA LYS A 48 10.76 -5.47 -8.03
C LYS A 48 11.58 -4.21 -8.27
N HIS A 49 12.86 -4.27 -7.91
CA HIS A 49 13.80 -3.16 -8.05
C HIS A 49 14.84 -3.50 -9.11
N PHE A 50 15.13 -2.53 -9.97
CA PHE A 50 16.06 -2.68 -11.08
C PHE A 50 17.07 -1.53 -11.09
N ASP A 51 18.34 -1.86 -11.24
CA ASP A 51 19.37 -0.86 -11.51
C ASP A 51 19.20 -0.29 -12.92
N PHE A 52 18.99 1.01 -13.00
CA PHE A 52 18.78 1.76 -14.21
C PHE A 52 19.38 3.17 -14.09
N LYS A 53 20.54 3.35 -14.73
CA LYS A 53 21.31 4.60 -14.66
C LYS A 53 20.77 5.70 -15.59
N GLU A 54 20.00 5.31 -16.59
CA GLU A 54 19.54 6.25 -17.61
C GLU A 54 18.49 7.22 -17.07
N LYS A 55 18.58 8.48 -17.50
CA LYS A 55 17.70 9.57 -17.05
C LYS A 55 16.61 9.93 -18.05
N ASN A 56 16.71 9.45 -19.29
CA ASN A 56 15.77 9.77 -20.35
C ASN A 56 14.40 9.11 -20.09
N ARG A 57 13.33 9.90 -20.06
CA ARG A 57 11.97 9.43 -19.74
C ARG A 57 11.42 8.40 -20.73
N PHE A 58 11.67 8.55 -22.03
CA PHE A 58 11.22 7.58 -23.03
C PHE A 58 11.89 6.22 -22.83
N LYS A 59 13.20 6.22 -22.55
CA LYS A 59 13.94 5.00 -22.21
C LYS A 59 13.43 4.36 -20.91
N ILE A 60 13.05 5.18 -19.91
CA ILE A 60 12.46 4.69 -18.65
C ILE A 60 11.12 3.99 -18.93
N ASN A 61 10.21 4.65 -19.65
CA ASN A 61 8.90 4.08 -19.97
C ASN A 61 9.04 2.75 -20.74
N HIS A 62 9.83 2.75 -21.81
CA HIS A 62 10.08 1.53 -22.59
C HIS A 62 10.69 0.42 -21.73
N PHE A 63 11.64 0.74 -20.84
CA PHE A 63 12.22 -0.24 -19.92
C PHE A 63 11.16 -0.81 -18.97
N VAL A 64 10.31 0.04 -18.39
CA VAL A 64 9.24 -0.38 -17.48
C VAL A 64 8.23 -1.27 -18.20
N ASP A 65 7.78 -0.88 -19.39
CA ASP A 65 6.80 -1.63 -20.18
C ASP A 65 7.33 -3.04 -20.52
N GLU A 66 8.59 -3.13 -20.96
CA GLU A 66 9.25 -4.42 -21.22
C GLU A 66 9.39 -5.26 -19.96
N LYS A 67 9.70 -4.66 -18.81
CA LYS A 67 9.80 -5.38 -17.54
C LYS A 67 8.44 -5.89 -17.08
N ILE A 68 7.39 -5.08 -17.15
CA ILE A 68 6.02 -5.51 -16.81
C ILE A 68 5.61 -6.70 -17.67
N LYS A 69 5.77 -6.58 -18.99
CA LYS A 69 5.37 -7.62 -19.95
C LYS A 69 6.07 -8.96 -19.71
N ASN A 70 7.35 -8.94 -19.37
CA ASN A 70 8.17 -10.15 -19.29
C ASN A 70 8.26 -10.74 -17.88
N GLU A 71 8.07 -9.94 -16.82
CA GLU A 71 8.37 -10.35 -15.45
C GLU A 71 7.18 -10.29 -14.47
N PHE A 72 6.01 -9.82 -14.91
CA PHE A 72 4.82 -9.66 -14.07
C PHE A 72 3.58 -10.35 -14.67
N PRO A 73 2.60 -10.81 -13.84
CA PRO A 73 1.46 -11.58 -14.32
C PRO A 73 0.45 -10.76 -15.15
N GLN A 74 0.09 -11.21 -16.35
CA GLN A 74 -0.79 -10.46 -17.25
C GLN A 74 -2.27 -10.90 -17.18
N ASN A 75 -2.86 -10.98 -15.98
CA ASN A 75 -4.19 -11.57 -15.75
C ASN A 75 -5.35 -10.56 -15.66
N GLY A 76 -5.17 -9.30 -16.07
CA GLY A 76 -6.24 -8.29 -16.17
C GLY A 76 -6.68 -7.61 -14.87
N ASP A 77 -6.62 -8.30 -13.71
CA ASP A 77 -6.97 -7.72 -12.40
C ASP A 77 -5.76 -7.12 -11.64
N ILE A 78 -4.65 -6.84 -12.33
CA ILE A 78 -3.45 -6.26 -11.71
C ILE A 78 -3.26 -4.82 -12.17
N VAL A 79 -2.98 -3.94 -11.21
CA VAL A 79 -2.52 -2.57 -11.45
C VAL A 79 -1.02 -2.50 -11.26
N TYR A 80 -0.39 -1.76 -12.16
CA TYR A 80 1.03 -1.50 -12.16
C TYR A 80 1.29 -0.01 -11.98
N ASP A 81 2.35 0.31 -11.25
CA ASP A 81 2.92 1.65 -11.20
C ASP A 81 4.44 1.55 -11.01
N TYR A 82 5.15 2.64 -11.22
CA TYR A 82 6.60 2.67 -11.01
C TYR A 82 7.08 3.99 -10.43
N ASP A 83 8.18 3.91 -9.68
CA ASP A 83 8.92 5.08 -9.19
C ASP A 83 10.40 4.93 -9.53
N LYS A 84 11.08 6.06 -9.74
CA LYS A 84 12.52 6.10 -9.98
C LYS A 84 13.21 6.95 -8.93
N LYS A 85 14.09 6.32 -8.15
CA LYS A 85 14.91 7.00 -7.13
C LYS A 85 16.39 6.77 -7.43
N GLY A 86 17.10 7.84 -7.78
CA GLY A 86 18.50 7.75 -8.19
C GLY A 86 18.66 6.82 -9.40
N ASN A 87 19.44 5.76 -9.26
CA ASN A 87 19.68 4.76 -10.30
C ASN A 87 18.81 3.51 -10.14
N VAL A 88 17.74 3.55 -9.33
CA VAL A 88 16.86 2.40 -9.13
C VAL A 88 15.46 2.73 -9.66
N ILE A 89 14.93 1.87 -10.50
CA ILE A 89 13.51 1.83 -10.86
C ILE A 89 12.84 0.75 -10.02
N SER A 90 11.78 1.13 -9.32
CA SER A 90 10.93 0.19 -8.58
C SER A 90 9.61 0.07 -9.33
N ILE A 91 9.28 -1.14 -9.77
CA ILE A 91 7.99 -1.45 -10.39
C ILE A 91 7.14 -2.13 -9.32
N TYR A 92 5.95 -1.61 -9.11
CA TYR A 92 4.99 -2.09 -8.14
C TYR A 92 3.81 -2.76 -8.84
N SER A 93 3.27 -3.80 -8.22
CA SER A 93 2.05 -4.44 -8.69
C SER A 93 1.14 -4.85 -7.55
N MET A 94 -0.17 -4.83 -7.82
CA MET A 94 -1.21 -5.06 -6.84
C MET A 94 -2.49 -5.55 -7.52
N LYS A 95 -3.25 -6.43 -6.85
CA LYS A 95 -4.57 -6.86 -7.33
C LYS A 95 -5.63 -5.77 -7.17
N GLY A 96 -6.69 -5.87 -7.96
CA GLY A 96 -7.86 -4.97 -7.91
C GLY A 96 -8.01 -4.05 -9.10
N GLY A 97 -7.34 -4.32 -10.22
CA GLY A 97 -7.49 -3.56 -11.47
C GLY A 97 -8.95 -3.45 -11.91
N GLU A 98 -9.72 -4.53 -11.86
CA GLU A 98 -11.14 -4.50 -12.25
C GLU A 98 -11.97 -3.63 -11.30
N ARG A 99 -11.72 -3.74 -9.99
CA ARG A 99 -12.41 -2.98 -8.95
C ARG A 99 -12.10 -1.48 -9.07
N ILE A 100 -10.85 -1.14 -9.34
CA ILE A 100 -10.41 0.23 -9.58
C ILE A 100 -11.05 0.79 -10.85
N ASN A 101 -11.11 0.01 -11.93
CA ASN A 101 -11.77 0.42 -13.17
C ASN A 101 -13.23 0.81 -12.94
N LYS A 102 -13.99 -0.02 -12.21
CA LYS A 102 -15.39 0.30 -11.83
C LYS A 102 -15.49 1.61 -11.06
N ILE A 103 -14.65 1.79 -10.03
CA ILE A 103 -14.65 3.01 -9.20
C ILE A 103 -14.11 4.23 -9.96
N SER A 104 -13.44 4.04 -11.09
CA SER A 104 -12.81 5.08 -11.89
C SER A 104 -13.69 5.58 -13.04
N GLU A 105 -14.83 4.93 -13.29
CA GLU A 105 -15.70 5.25 -14.42
C GLU A 105 -16.21 6.70 -14.37
N GLY A 106 -15.99 7.45 -15.45
CA GLY A 106 -16.35 8.87 -15.56
C GLY A 106 -15.45 9.84 -14.79
N ALA A 107 -14.35 9.37 -14.19
CA ALA A 107 -13.35 10.23 -13.57
C ALA A 107 -12.51 10.96 -14.62
N LYS A 108 -12.10 12.19 -14.31
CA LYS A 108 -11.11 12.96 -15.07
C LYS A 108 -9.69 12.72 -14.57
N ASN A 109 -9.52 12.65 -13.25
CA ASN A 109 -8.24 12.43 -12.58
C ASN A 109 -8.42 11.40 -11.48
N ILE A 110 -7.52 10.42 -11.42
CA ILE A 110 -7.56 9.34 -10.43
C ILE A 110 -6.17 9.21 -9.82
N ASP A 111 -6.11 9.24 -8.49
CA ASP A 111 -4.95 8.80 -7.74
C ASP A 111 -5.27 7.46 -7.11
N VAL A 112 -4.41 6.45 -7.31
CA VAL A 112 -4.54 5.15 -6.67
C VAL A 112 -3.37 4.98 -5.70
N ILE A 113 -3.66 4.77 -4.42
CA ILE A 113 -2.65 4.75 -3.37
C ILE A 113 -2.83 3.49 -2.51
N PRO A 114 -1.89 2.53 -2.58
CA PRO A 114 -1.82 1.43 -1.63
C PRO A 114 -1.62 1.94 -0.19
N ILE A 115 -2.26 1.31 0.78
CA ILE A 115 -2.09 1.62 2.21
C ILE A 115 -0.63 1.58 2.67
N GLN A 116 0.19 0.73 2.05
CA GLN A 116 1.61 0.61 2.33
C GLN A 116 2.36 1.94 2.10
N PHE A 117 1.97 2.72 1.09
CA PHE A 117 2.57 4.04 0.84
C PHE A 117 2.04 5.11 1.79
N ILE A 118 0.80 5.00 2.27
CA ILE A 118 0.30 5.87 3.34
C ILE A 118 1.08 5.62 4.63
N ILE A 119 1.28 4.34 4.98
CA ILE A 119 2.11 3.94 6.13
C ILE A 119 3.54 4.47 5.98
N LYS A 120 4.14 4.35 4.78
CA LYS A 120 5.45 4.95 4.49
C LYS A 120 5.49 6.44 4.82
N GLU A 121 4.51 7.21 4.35
CA GLU A 121 4.45 8.65 4.58
C GLU A 121 4.33 9.00 6.06
N VAL A 122 3.48 8.27 6.80
CA VAL A 122 3.36 8.40 8.26
C VAL A 122 4.72 8.20 8.92
N MET A 123 5.43 7.12 8.56
CA MET A 123 6.75 6.81 9.12
C MET A 123 7.79 7.88 8.78
N ILE A 124 7.84 8.35 7.52
CA ILE A 124 8.77 9.42 7.13
C ILE A 124 8.53 10.67 7.98
N LYS A 125 7.26 11.03 8.21
CA LYS A 125 6.89 12.19 9.02
C LYS A 125 7.27 12.00 10.49
N THR A 126 6.99 10.84 11.07
CA THR A 126 7.29 10.53 12.48
C THR A 126 8.80 10.53 12.76
N PHE A 127 9.60 9.95 11.88
CA PHE A 127 11.07 9.88 12.07
C PHE A 127 11.82 11.08 11.47
N ASN A 128 11.12 11.97 10.76
CA ASN A 128 11.71 13.02 9.94
C ASN A 128 12.85 12.51 9.03
N ASN A 129 12.69 11.29 8.48
CA ASN A 129 13.73 10.59 7.73
C ASN A 129 13.15 9.94 6.47
N LYS A 130 13.63 10.37 5.30
CA LYS A 130 13.21 9.83 3.98
C LYS A 130 13.87 8.50 3.61
N ILE A 131 14.99 8.14 4.25
CA ILE A 131 15.72 6.89 4.04
C ILE A 131 15.31 5.92 5.15
N LEU A 132 14.07 5.44 5.05
CA LEU A 132 13.52 4.48 5.99
C LEU A 132 14.15 3.10 5.80
N ASN A 133 14.72 2.58 6.89
CA ASN A 133 15.15 1.20 7.06
C ASN A 133 14.41 0.65 8.27
N CYS A 134 13.23 0.08 8.06
CA CYS A 134 12.36 -0.34 9.15
C CYS A 134 11.36 -1.41 8.71
N ASN A 135 11.01 -2.28 9.65
CA ASN A 135 9.88 -3.19 9.53
C ASN A 135 8.75 -2.68 10.40
N ILE A 136 7.53 -2.73 9.90
CA ILE A 136 6.34 -2.18 10.54
C ILE A 136 5.28 -3.27 10.56
N LEU A 137 4.58 -3.39 11.67
CA LEU A 137 3.41 -4.22 11.82
C LEU A 137 2.28 -3.39 12.43
N THR A 138 1.21 -3.19 11.69
CA THR A 138 0.06 -2.41 12.16
C THR A 138 -1.25 -3.14 11.91
N ASN A 139 -2.25 -2.92 12.76
CA ASN A 139 -3.62 -3.33 12.49
C ASN A 139 -4.41 -2.10 12.07
N PHE A 140 -5.01 -2.15 10.88
CA PHE A 140 -5.82 -1.07 10.37
C PHE A 140 -7.08 -1.62 9.71
N ASN A 141 -8.24 -1.13 10.14
CA ASN A 141 -9.54 -1.55 9.61
C ASN A 141 -9.76 -3.08 9.64
N GLY A 142 -9.30 -3.74 10.72
CA GLY A 142 -9.46 -5.18 10.91
C GLY A 142 -8.46 -6.07 10.15
N CYS A 143 -7.48 -5.47 9.45
CA CYS A 143 -6.40 -6.20 8.77
C CYS A 143 -5.04 -5.87 9.37
N TYR A 144 -4.18 -6.87 9.46
CA TYR A 144 -2.77 -6.73 9.81
C TYR A 144 -1.95 -6.49 8.56
N TYR A 145 -1.07 -5.50 8.64
CA TYR A 145 -0.14 -5.12 7.58
C TYR A 145 1.27 -5.22 8.13
N TYR A 146 2.05 -6.17 7.61
CA TYR A 146 3.49 -6.18 7.78
C TYR A 146 4.15 -5.53 6.57
N ILE A 147 5.06 -4.58 6.78
CA ILE A 147 5.75 -3.86 5.71
C ILE A 147 7.22 -3.69 6.06
N SER A 148 8.09 -4.02 5.11
CA SER A 148 9.52 -3.77 5.19
C SER A 148 9.93 -2.66 4.23
N PHE A 149 10.65 -1.67 4.75
CA PHE A 149 11.32 -0.64 3.96
C PHE A 149 12.83 -0.81 4.07
N LYS A 150 13.53 -0.78 2.93
CA LYS A 150 14.99 -0.77 2.82
C LYS A 150 15.44 0.40 1.96
N ASN A 151 16.36 1.23 2.46
CA ASN A 151 16.86 2.45 1.82
C ASN A 151 15.77 3.44 1.35
N GLY A 152 14.66 3.47 2.08
CA GLY A 152 13.47 4.27 1.77
C GLY A 152 12.64 3.76 0.59
N LEU A 153 12.89 2.54 0.11
CA LEU A 153 12.07 1.82 -0.87
C LEU A 153 11.24 0.76 -0.15
N TYR A 154 10.03 0.51 -0.64
CA TYR A 154 9.23 -0.63 -0.19
C TYR A 154 9.90 -1.90 -0.69
N TYR A 155 10.23 -2.82 0.22
CA TYR A 155 10.94 -4.05 -0.11
C TYR A 155 9.98 -5.24 -0.22
N CYS A 156 9.22 -5.51 0.84
CA CYS A 156 8.22 -6.55 0.87
C CYS A 156 7.15 -6.25 1.93
N GLY A 157 6.07 -7.02 1.92
CA GLY A 157 5.00 -6.89 2.90
C GLY A 157 3.97 -8.01 2.77
N PHE A 158 3.21 -8.19 3.84
CA PHE A 158 2.18 -9.21 3.97
C PHE A 158 0.91 -8.57 4.51
N VAL A 159 -0.24 -9.07 4.07
CA VAL A 159 -1.55 -8.58 4.52
C VAL A 159 -2.44 -9.74 4.90
N GLU A 160 -2.90 -9.76 6.14
CA GLU A 160 -3.74 -10.84 6.66
C GLU A 160 -4.83 -10.34 7.59
N LYS A 161 -5.95 -11.06 7.65
CA LYS A 161 -7.01 -10.81 8.65
C LYS A 161 -6.69 -11.49 9.98
N SER A 162 -5.97 -12.60 9.94
CA SER A 162 -5.57 -13.36 11.13
C SER A 162 -4.22 -12.90 11.64
N LYS A 163 -4.18 -12.64 12.95
CA LYS A 163 -2.96 -12.33 13.70
C LYS A 163 -1.94 -13.49 13.65
N GLU A 164 -2.43 -14.72 13.73
CA GLU A 164 -1.57 -15.91 13.69
C GLU A 164 -0.92 -16.06 12.31
N MET A 165 -1.71 -15.89 11.24
CA MET A 165 -1.21 -16.02 9.87
C MET A 165 -0.14 -14.97 9.55
N ILE A 166 -0.36 -13.70 9.95
CA ILE A 166 0.66 -12.66 9.71
C ILE A 166 1.95 -12.97 10.46
N PHE A 167 1.87 -13.51 11.68
CA PHE A 167 3.05 -13.86 12.45
C PHE A 167 3.83 -15.01 11.84
N ASN A 168 3.14 -16.05 11.39
CA ASN A 168 3.80 -17.18 10.73
C ASN A 168 4.58 -16.70 9.49
N LYS A 169 3.95 -15.86 8.65
CA LYS A 169 4.63 -15.23 7.49
C LYS A 169 5.86 -14.41 7.90
N ILE A 170 5.78 -13.64 8.99
CA ILE A 170 6.90 -12.82 9.49
C ILE A 170 8.06 -13.72 9.96
N VAL A 171 7.77 -14.76 10.74
CA VAL A 171 8.77 -15.67 11.30
C VAL A 171 9.50 -16.45 10.21
N GLU A 172 8.77 -16.94 9.19
CA GLU A 172 9.34 -17.67 8.06
C GLU A 172 10.30 -16.83 7.20
N ASN A 173 10.18 -15.50 7.22
CA ASN A 173 10.97 -14.61 6.36
C ASN A 173 12.29 -14.10 6.98
N HIS A 174 12.69 -14.62 8.16
CA HIS A 174 14.03 -14.59 8.80
C HIS A 174 14.84 -13.28 8.92
N ASP A 175 14.40 -12.13 8.41
CA ASP A 175 15.26 -10.95 8.23
C ASP A 175 14.84 -9.76 9.11
N ILE A 176 15.01 -9.87 10.44
CA ILE A 176 14.51 -8.82 11.34
C ILE A 176 15.34 -8.62 12.61
N ALA A 177 15.83 -7.39 12.79
CA ALA A 177 16.41 -6.92 14.05
C ALA A 177 15.45 -6.03 14.87
N LYS A 178 14.51 -5.31 14.22
CA LYS A 178 13.64 -4.30 14.86
C LYS A 178 12.31 -4.12 14.13
N ILE A 179 11.20 -4.06 14.87
CA ILE A 179 9.84 -3.88 14.35
C ILE A 179 9.12 -2.74 15.08
N TYR A 180 8.50 -1.83 14.32
CA TYR A 180 7.57 -0.82 14.84
C TYR A 180 6.16 -1.39 14.84
N ILE A 181 5.50 -1.37 15.98
CA ILE A 181 4.19 -1.97 16.15
C ILE A 181 3.19 -0.95 16.67
N ASP A 182 1.94 -1.06 16.20
CA ASP A 182 0.84 -0.28 16.78
C ASP A 182 0.70 -0.58 18.28
N ASN A 183 0.20 0.37 19.08
CA ASN A 183 0.17 0.31 20.55
C ASN A 183 -0.88 -0.68 21.10
N ILE A 184 -1.00 -1.85 20.49
CA ILE A 184 -1.91 -2.92 20.86
C ILE A 184 -1.11 -3.92 21.70
N SER A 185 -1.63 -4.23 22.88
CA SER A 185 -1.02 -5.01 23.96
C SER A 185 -0.86 -6.51 23.69
N GLN A 186 -0.54 -6.92 22.46
CA GLN A 186 -0.78 -8.30 22.02
C GLN A 186 0.39 -8.97 21.27
N TYR A 187 1.62 -8.46 21.38
CA TYR A 187 2.77 -8.93 20.60
C TYR A 187 3.89 -9.55 21.44
N GLU A 188 3.57 -10.09 22.63
CA GLU A 188 4.53 -10.63 23.61
C GLU A 188 5.51 -11.65 23.01
N PHE A 189 5.07 -12.50 22.08
CA PHE A 189 5.94 -13.45 21.39
C PHE A 189 6.98 -12.79 20.48
N LEU A 190 6.62 -11.66 19.83
CA LEU A 190 7.56 -10.91 19.00
C LEU A 190 8.61 -10.19 19.85
N GLU A 191 8.26 -9.77 21.06
CA GLU A 191 9.19 -9.12 22.00
C GLU A 191 10.35 -10.06 22.41
N GLN A 192 10.16 -11.38 22.34
CA GLN A 192 11.22 -12.36 22.62
C GLN A 192 12.27 -12.45 21.50
N LYS A 193 11.91 -12.12 20.27
CA LYS A 193 12.76 -12.28 19.08
C LYS A 193 13.22 -10.97 18.47
N TYR A 194 12.51 -9.87 18.73
CA TYR A 194 12.70 -8.60 18.02
C TYR A 194 12.66 -7.41 18.99
N GLN A 195 13.43 -6.38 18.68
CA GLN A 195 13.27 -5.10 19.35
C GLN A 195 11.97 -4.43 18.89
N ILE A 196 11.00 -4.30 19.80
CA ILE A 196 9.70 -3.69 19.53
C ILE A 196 9.68 -2.22 19.92
N ILE A 197 9.18 -1.36 19.02
CA ILE A 197 8.85 0.04 19.31
C ILE A 197 7.35 0.25 19.12
N LYS A 198 6.67 0.65 20.20
CA LYS A 198 5.24 0.95 20.18
C LYS A 198 4.99 2.36 19.67
N MET A 199 3.97 2.53 18.83
CA MET A 199 3.55 3.80 18.24
C MET A 199 2.04 3.75 18.00
N ASN A 200 1.35 4.89 18.01
CA ASN A 200 -0.07 4.95 17.63
C ASN A 200 -0.21 5.08 16.10
N MET A 201 -0.06 3.96 15.38
CA MET A 201 -0.04 3.98 13.91
C MET A 201 -1.45 4.13 13.33
N GLY A 202 -2.44 3.45 13.90
CA GLY A 202 -3.82 3.50 13.40
C GLY A 202 -4.37 4.93 13.28
N ASP A 203 -4.20 5.75 14.32
CA ASP A 203 -4.67 7.14 14.30
C ASP A 203 -3.91 8.00 13.28
N LEU A 204 -2.58 7.87 13.23
CA LEU A 204 -1.76 8.60 12.27
C LEU A 204 -2.10 8.26 10.80
N ILE A 205 -2.42 7.00 10.52
CA ILE A 205 -2.90 6.54 9.21
C ILE A 205 -4.27 7.17 8.90
N ASN A 206 -5.20 7.13 9.86
CA ASN A 206 -6.53 7.73 9.70
C ASN A 206 -6.44 9.24 9.39
N ASP A 207 -5.65 9.98 10.16
CA ASP A 207 -5.44 11.42 9.94
C ASP A 207 -4.86 11.69 8.55
N ARG A 208 -3.92 10.85 8.10
CA ARG A 208 -3.34 10.96 6.76
C ARG A 208 -4.33 10.65 5.64
N ILE A 209 -5.20 9.66 5.82
CA ILE A 209 -6.22 9.30 4.83
C ILE A 209 -7.23 10.44 4.66
N TYR A 210 -7.74 10.97 5.77
CA TYR A 210 -8.83 11.95 5.78
C TYR A 210 -8.36 13.41 5.80
N GLU A 211 -7.03 13.64 5.76
CA GLU A 211 -6.40 14.96 5.81
C GLU A 211 -6.92 15.79 6.99
N LYS A 212 -6.96 15.16 8.18
CA LYS A 212 -7.31 15.81 9.45
C LYS A 212 -6.08 16.38 10.14
#